data_AF-A0A1T4VPV4-F1
#
_entry.id   AF-A0A1T4VPV4-F1
#
_cell.length_a   1.000
_cell.length_b   1.000
_cell.length_c   1.000
_cell.angle_alpha   90.00
_cell.angle_beta   90.00
_cell.angle_gamma   90.00
#
_symmetry.space_group_name_H-M   'P 1'
#
loop_
_entity.id
_entity.type
_entity.pdbx_description
1 polymer ?
#
loop_
_entity_poly.entity_id
_entity_poly.type
_entity_poly.pdbx_seq_one_letter_code
_entity_poly.pdbx_strand_id
1 'polypeptide(L)'
;MKIEDLNQLIKQVTVYELPDFDSDGLASIRLKDGSLLNFFASEATLMLFMQVEVLGEEAENNPVIFRNLLHSNVITGRFNNMRITYDEDTTVVWICHDVFYDTLTAQSLTEEIKYFEKNAPELITILREDIINIYTESTENTEEIEKTRKESEELTATNLMNFLSV
;
A
#
# COMPACT_ATOMS: atom_id res chain seq x y z
N MET A 1 -22.82 -6.89 10.84
CA MET A 1 -24.01 -6.02 10.70
C MET A 1 -24.59 -6.24 9.30
N LYS A 2 -25.91 -6.15 9.07
CA LYS A 2 -26.44 -6.31 7.69
C LYS A 2 -26.18 -5.05 6.87
N ILE A 3 -26.04 -5.19 5.54
CA ILE A 3 -25.79 -4.07 4.63
C ILE A 3 -26.91 -3.03 4.72
N GLU A 4 -28.17 -3.45 4.87
CA GLU A 4 -29.30 -2.54 5.00
C GLU A 4 -29.21 -1.66 6.26
N ASP A 5 -28.80 -2.25 7.39
CA ASP A 5 -28.61 -1.53 8.64
C ASP A 5 -27.43 -0.54 8.54
N LEU A 6 -26.34 -0.97 7.87
CA LEU A 6 -25.18 -0.13 7.62
C LEU A 6 -25.52 1.06 6.71
N ASN A 7 -26.32 0.84 5.65
CA ASN A 7 -26.82 1.89 4.78
C ASN A 7 -27.71 2.91 5.52
N GLN A 8 -28.48 2.46 6.53
CA GLN A 8 -29.21 3.37 7.40
C GLN A 8 -28.30 4.16 8.35
N LEU A 9 -27.20 3.56 8.81
CA LEU A 9 -26.22 4.20 9.68
C LEU A 9 -25.44 5.28 8.94
N ILE A 10 -24.92 4.99 7.75
CA ILE A 10 -24.11 5.97 6.99
C ILE A 10 -24.91 7.19 6.54
N LYS A 11 -26.24 7.06 6.34
CA LYS A 11 -27.13 8.20 6.05
C LYS A 11 -27.21 9.21 7.18
N GLN A 12 -26.82 8.81 8.40
CA GLN A 12 -26.76 9.71 9.56
C GLN A 12 -25.41 10.45 9.64
N VAL A 13 -24.40 10.02 8.87
CA VAL A 13 -23.11 10.72 8.73
C VAL A 13 -23.30 11.85 7.73
N THR A 14 -23.54 13.07 8.22
CA THR A 14 -23.84 14.24 7.37
C THR A 14 -22.61 15.03 6.94
N VAL A 15 -21.45 14.76 7.55
CA VAL A 15 -20.18 15.44 7.25
C VAL A 15 -19.57 14.95 5.93
N TYR A 16 -19.90 13.73 5.54
CA TYR A 16 -19.44 13.08 4.31
C TYR A 16 -20.65 12.64 3.50
N GLU A 17 -20.61 12.82 2.19
CA GLU A 17 -21.62 12.27 1.28
C GLU A 17 -21.30 10.80 1.02
N LEU A 18 -21.63 9.94 1.98
CA LEU A 18 -21.39 8.49 1.87
C LEU A 18 -22.44 7.82 0.98
N PRO A 19 -22.05 7.12 -0.10
CA PRO A 19 -22.98 6.35 -0.91
C PRO A 19 -23.38 5.05 -0.20
N ASP A 20 -24.54 4.50 -0.59
CA ASP A 20 -24.94 3.16 -0.15
C ASP A 20 -23.92 2.11 -0.61
N PHE A 21 -23.68 1.11 0.24
CA PHE A 21 -22.88 -0.06 -0.09
C PHE A 21 -23.56 -0.88 -1.19
N ASP A 22 -22.77 -1.39 -2.13
CA ASP A 22 -23.24 -2.28 -3.19
C ASP A 22 -23.48 -3.73 -2.70
N SER A 23 -23.79 -4.63 -3.63
CA SER A 23 -24.04 -6.05 -3.34
C SER A 23 -22.82 -6.79 -2.80
N ASP A 24 -21.62 -6.29 -3.07
CA ASP A 24 -20.35 -6.87 -2.65
C ASP A 24 -19.87 -6.24 -1.32
N GLY A 25 -20.64 -5.32 -0.76
CA GLY A 25 -20.32 -4.63 0.48
C GLY A 25 -19.26 -3.55 0.29
N LEU A 26 -19.11 -3.00 -0.92
CA LEU A 26 -18.18 -1.91 -1.22
C LEU A 26 -18.90 -0.56 -1.33
N ALA A 27 -18.22 0.49 -0.87
CA ALA A 27 -18.60 1.88 -1.08
C ALA A 27 -17.34 2.73 -1.17
N SER A 28 -17.38 3.85 -1.89
CA SER A 28 -16.21 4.73 -2.03
C SER A 28 -16.62 6.19 -2.10
N ILE A 29 -15.80 7.06 -1.51
CA ILE A 29 -15.94 8.51 -1.64
C ILE A 29 -14.64 9.14 -2.11
N ARG A 30 -14.76 10.25 -2.84
CA ARG A 30 -13.61 11.10 -3.15
C ARG A 30 -13.43 12.14 -2.05
N LEU A 31 -12.26 12.15 -1.44
CA LEU A 31 -11.87 13.16 -0.46
C LEU A 31 -11.50 14.47 -1.15
N LYS A 32 -11.37 15.54 -0.36
CA LYS A 32 -11.11 16.90 -0.89
C LYS A 32 -9.76 17.05 -1.57
N ASP A 33 -8.80 16.23 -1.17
CA ASP A 33 -7.46 16.14 -1.76
C ASP A 33 -7.43 15.32 -3.07
N GLY A 34 -8.58 14.77 -3.49
CA GLY A 34 -8.73 13.93 -4.68
C GLY A 34 -8.51 12.44 -4.42
N SER A 35 -8.03 12.07 -3.24
CA SER A 35 -7.80 10.69 -2.85
C SER A 35 -9.11 9.91 -2.74
N LEU A 36 -9.07 8.62 -3.07
CA LEU A 36 -10.22 7.73 -3.00
C LEU A 36 -10.20 6.97 -1.68
N LEU A 37 -11.17 7.27 -0.80
CA LEU A 37 -11.41 6.50 0.41
C LEU A 37 -12.45 5.43 0.11
N ASN A 38 -12.08 4.18 0.35
CA ASN A 38 -12.94 3.03 0.15
C ASN A 38 -13.40 2.47 1.50
N PHE A 39 -14.55 1.81 1.46
CA PHE A 39 -15.20 1.17 2.57
C PHE A 39 -15.55 -0.25 2.15
N PHE A 40 -15.28 -1.21 3.03
CA PHE A 40 -15.68 -2.60 2.84
C PHE A 40 -16.39 -3.13 4.09
N ALA A 41 -17.62 -3.60 3.90
CA ALA A 41 -18.44 -4.20 4.95
C ALA A 41 -18.13 -5.69 5.06
N SER A 42 -17.43 -6.09 6.12
CA SER A 42 -17.17 -7.49 6.43
C SER A 42 -18.23 -8.05 7.39
N GLU A 43 -18.06 -9.27 7.89
CA GLU A 43 -18.99 -9.84 8.87
C GLU A 43 -18.97 -9.10 10.21
N ALA A 44 -17.79 -8.65 10.65
CA ALA A 44 -17.55 -8.13 12.00
C ALA A 44 -17.07 -6.67 12.03
N THR A 45 -16.55 -6.16 10.91
CA THR A 45 -15.94 -4.84 10.84
C THR A 45 -16.39 -4.08 9.61
N LEU A 46 -16.36 -2.75 9.71
CA LEU A 46 -16.27 -1.88 8.55
C LEU A 46 -14.79 -1.53 8.34
N MET A 47 -14.22 -1.91 7.20
CA MET A 47 -12.84 -1.57 6.85
C MET A 47 -12.83 -0.27 6.03
N LEU A 48 -12.01 0.68 6.43
CA LEU A 48 -11.64 1.85 5.65
C LEU A 48 -10.30 1.57 4.98
N PHE A 49 -10.15 1.89 3.70
CA PHE A 49 -8.88 1.65 3.01
C PHE A 49 -8.59 2.62 1.88
N MET A 50 -7.31 2.88 1.66
CA MET A 50 -6.77 3.74 0.62
C MET A 50 -5.59 3.08 -0.07
N GLN A 51 -5.46 3.32 -1.37
CA GLN A 51 -4.34 2.83 -2.16
C GLN A 51 -3.07 3.60 -1.81
N VAL A 52 -1.98 2.87 -1.59
CA VAL A 52 -0.62 3.42 -1.49
C VAL A 52 0.01 3.46 -2.87
N GLU A 53 0.27 2.30 -3.47
CA GLU A 53 1.00 2.19 -4.74
C GLU A 53 0.68 0.88 -5.45
N VAL A 54 0.84 0.85 -6.78
CA VAL A 54 0.83 -0.38 -7.58
C VAL A 54 2.27 -0.80 -7.84
N LEU A 55 2.71 -1.92 -7.28
CA LEU A 55 4.10 -2.37 -7.41
C LEU A 55 4.39 -3.05 -8.75
N GLY A 56 3.36 -3.61 -9.39
CA GLY A 56 3.50 -4.41 -10.61
C GLY A 56 4.22 -5.74 -10.39
N GLU A 57 4.40 -6.50 -11.47
CA GLU A 57 5.04 -7.83 -11.45
C GLU A 57 6.51 -7.78 -10.98
N GLU A 58 7.18 -6.63 -11.15
CA GLU A 58 8.57 -6.42 -10.70
C GLU A 58 8.74 -6.49 -9.17
N ALA A 59 7.65 -6.40 -8.41
CA ALA A 59 7.68 -6.60 -6.96
C ALA A 59 8.21 -8.00 -6.58
N GLU A 60 7.88 -9.02 -7.37
CA GLU A 60 8.32 -10.40 -7.14
C GLU A 60 9.85 -10.54 -7.18
N ASN A 61 10.49 -9.74 -8.04
CA ASN A 61 11.95 -9.70 -8.18
C ASN A 61 12.65 -8.94 -7.05
N ASN A 62 11.88 -8.24 -6.19
CA ASN A 62 12.39 -7.34 -5.16
C ASN A 62 11.82 -7.68 -3.76
N PRO A 63 12.14 -8.87 -3.19
CA PRO A 63 11.55 -9.33 -1.92
C PRO A 63 11.88 -8.42 -0.72
N VAL A 64 12.87 -7.54 -0.87
CA VAL A 64 13.22 -6.50 0.11
C VAL A 64 12.05 -5.54 0.36
N ILE A 65 11.21 -5.28 -0.66
CA ILE A 65 10.01 -4.44 -0.51
C ILE A 65 9.08 -5.01 0.55
N PHE A 66 8.74 -6.30 0.47
CA PHE A 66 7.83 -6.92 1.43
C PHE A 66 8.39 -6.94 2.86
N ARG A 67 9.71 -7.14 3.00
CA ARG A 67 10.37 -7.04 4.30
C ARG A 67 10.28 -5.62 4.87
N ASN A 68 10.47 -4.60 4.04
CA ASN A 68 10.40 -3.22 4.48
C ASN A 68 8.95 -2.80 4.81
N LEU A 69 7.97 -3.20 3.99
CA LEU A 69 6.54 -3.01 4.31
C LEU A 69 6.16 -3.67 5.65
N LEU A 70 6.69 -4.86 5.94
CA LEU A 70 6.49 -5.54 7.22
C LEU A 70 7.13 -4.77 8.39
N HIS A 71 8.31 -4.18 8.20
CA HIS A 71 8.91 -3.30 9.21
C HIS A 71 8.11 -2.02 9.41
N SER A 72 7.59 -1.41 8.35
CA SER A 72 6.76 -0.21 8.44
C SER A 72 5.45 -0.49 9.20
N ASN A 73 4.90 -1.71 9.12
CA ASN A 73 3.79 -2.17 9.96
C ASN A 73 4.08 -2.13 11.47
N VAL A 74 5.35 -2.17 11.91
CA VAL A 74 5.70 -1.98 13.32
C VAL A 74 5.54 -0.50 13.74
N ILE A 75 5.76 0.42 12.79
CA ILE A 75 5.70 1.87 13.01
C ILE A 75 4.26 2.38 12.94
N THR A 76 3.34 1.65 12.30
CA THR A 76 1.91 2.03 12.21
C THR A 76 1.19 2.09 13.55
N GLY A 77 1.79 1.60 14.64
CA GLY A 77 1.31 1.89 16.00
C GLY A 77 1.19 3.39 16.30
N ARG A 78 1.96 4.24 15.60
CA ARG A 78 1.84 5.72 15.67
C ARG A 78 0.69 6.28 14.84
N PHE A 79 0.15 5.48 13.93
CA PHE A 79 -0.95 5.79 13.01
C PHE A 79 -2.19 4.98 13.39
N ASN A 80 -2.50 4.89 14.69
CA ASN A 80 -3.66 4.18 15.24
C ASN A 80 -3.81 2.71 14.79
N ASN A 81 -2.69 2.03 14.56
CA ASN A 81 -2.66 0.64 14.11
C ASN A 81 -3.31 0.43 12.72
N MET A 82 -3.22 1.42 11.83
CA MET A 82 -3.43 1.18 10.41
C MET A 82 -2.56 0.01 9.95
N ARG A 83 -3.12 -0.88 9.15
CA ARG A 83 -2.42 -2.05 8.63
C ARG A 83 -2.05 -1.83 7.18
N ILE A 84 -0.83 -2.22 6.83
CA ILE A 84 -0.38 -2.27 5.45
C ILE A 84 -0.64 -3.68 4.93
N THR A 85 -1.33 -3.77 3.81
CA THR A 85 -1.69 -5.02 3.14
C THR A 85 -1.17 -4.98 1.70
N TYR A 86 -0.66 -6.09 1.19
CA TYR A 86 -0.34 -6.26 -0.22
C TYR A 86 -1.33 -7.26 -0.83
N ASP A 87 -1.95 -6.87 -1.93
CA ASP A 87 -2.79 -7.74 -2.76
C ASP A 87 -1.94 -8.29 -3.91
N GLU A 88 -1.70 -9.61 -3.90
CA GLU A 88 -0.90 -10.31 -4.90
C GLU A 88 -1.55 -10.29 -6.29
N ASP A 89 -2.89 -10.38 -6.35
CA ASP A 89 -3.62 -10.45 -7.62
C ASP A 89 -3.59 -9.12 -8.37
N THR A 90 -3.67 -8.01 -7.65
CA THR A 90 -3.66 -6.66 -8.25
C THR A 90 -2.31 -5.96 -8.11
N THR A 91 -1.37 -6.54 -7.38
CA THR A 91 -0.05 -5.97 -7.01
C THR A 91 -0.14 -4.65 -6.23
N VAL A 92 -1.29 -4.35 -5.61
CA VAL A 92 -1.53 -3.09 -4.93
C VAL A 92 -1.16 -3.18 -3.46
N VAL A 93 -0.46 -2.14 -2.97
CA VAL A 93 -0.27 -1.89 -1.54
C VAL A 93 -1.40 -1.01 -1.03
N TRP A 94 -2.07 -1.47 0.01
CA TRP A 94 -3.19 -0.81 0.67
C TRP A 94 -2.81 -0.44 2.10
N ILE A 95 -3.36 0.67 2.58
CA ILE A 95 -3.50 0.93 4.01
C ILE A 95 -4.95 0.72 4.43
N CYS A 96 -5.15 0.02 5.54
CA CYS A 96 -6.43 -0.43 6.02
C CYS A 96 -6.63 -0.05 7.48
N HIS A 97 -7.87 0.26 7.85
CA HIS A 97 -8.28 0.54 9.23
C HIS A 97 -9.63 -0.11 9.50
N ASP A 98 -9.71 -0.99 10.51
CA ASP A 98 -10.94 -1.68 10.86
C ASP A 98 -11.70 -0.96 11.97
N VAL A 99 -13.00 -0.81 11.78
CA VAL A 99 -13.93 -0.33 12.80
C VAL A 99 -14.89 -1.45 13.16
N PHE A 100 -14.87 -1.89 14.42
CA PHE A 100 -15.72 -2.97 14.90
C PHE A 100 -17.19 -2.53 14.99
N TYR A 101 -18.10 -3.38 14.51
CA TYR A 101 -19.53 -3.09 14.56
C TYR A 101 -20.08 -2.91 15.98
N ASP A 102 -19.50 -3.57 16.97
CA ASP A 102 -19.89 -3.46 18.38
C ASP A 102 -19.76 -2.03 18.92
N THR A 103 -18.89 -1.22 18.31
CA THR A 103 -18.63 0.17 18.67
C THR A 103 -19.10 1.16 17.60
N LEU A 104 -19.69 0.66 16.50
CA LEU A 104 -20.02 1.49 15.34
C LEU A 104 -21.32 2.24 15.57
N THR A 105 -21.22 3.56 15.52
CA THR A 105 -22.33 4.53 15.52
C THR A 105 -22.03 5.55 14.42
N ALA A 106 -23.01 6.36 14.01
CA ALA A 106 -22.77 7.43 13.05
C ALA A 106 -21.70 8.43 13.54
N GLN A 107 -21.69 8.71 14.84
CA GLN A 107 -20.69 9.59 15.45
C GLN A 107 -19.30 8.94 15.42
N SER A 108 -19.15 7.71 15.93
CA SER A 108 -17.85 7.03 15.94
C SER A 108 -17.33 6.83 14.52
N LEU A 109 -18.18 6.47 13.54
CA LEU A 109 -17.78 6.39 12.14
C LEU A 109 -17.25 7.73 11.60
N THR A 110 -17.92 8.84 11.92
CA THR A 110 -17.46 10.18 11.53
C THR A 110 -16.08 10.49 12.09
N GLU A 111 -15.83 10.10 13.34
CA GLU A 111 -14.54 10.27 14.00
C GLU A 111 -13.49 9.38 13.32
N GLU A 112 -13.77 8.10 13.09
CA GLU A 112 -12.88 7.16 12.42
C GLU A 112 -12.50 7.62 11.00
N ILE A 113 -13.46 8.12 10.20
CA ILE A 113 -13.18 8.67 8.86
C ILE A 113 -12.25 9.88 8.98
N LYS A 114 -12.52 10.82 9.89
CA LYS A 114 -11.67 12.01 10.09
C LYS A 114 -10.25 11.62 10.52
N TYR A 115 -10.13 10.63 11.39
CA TYR A 115 -8.83 10.13 11.81
C TYR A 115 -8.09 9.47 10.66
N PHE A 116 -8.76 8.63 9.89
CA PHE A 116 -8.16 7.97 8.75
C PHE A 116 -7.74 9.00 7.69
N GLU A 117 -8.62 9.91 7.28
CA GLU A 117 -8.36 11.03 6.35
C GLU A 117 -7.16 11.88 6.78
N LYS A 118 -6.98 12.11 8.09
CA LYS A 118 -5.85 12.90 8.60
C LYS A 118 -4.51 12.16 8.53
N ASN A 119 -4.49 10.87 8.87
CA ASN A 119 -3.25 10.13 9.13
C ASN A 119 -2.80 9.29 7.91
N ALA A 120 -3.75 8.80 7.12
CA ALA A 120 -3.49 7.99 5.93
C ALA A 120 -2.53 8.68 4.93
N PRO A 121 -2.68 9.97 4.58
CA PRO A 121 -1.80 10.62 3.61
C PRO A 121 -0.32 10.70 4.05
N GLU A 122 -0.08 10.90 5.35
CA GLU A 122 1.28 10.94 5.91
C GLU A 122 1.93 9.56 5.81
N LEU A 123 1.21 8.51 6.21
CA LEU A 123 1.70 7.13 6.09
C LEU A 123 1.92 6.73 4.62
N ILE A 124 0.99 7.07 3.72
CA ILE A 124 1.14 6.83 2.27
C ILE A 124 2.40 7.48 1.74
N THR A 125 2.70 8.72 2.15
CA THR A 125 3.90 9.44 1.71
C THR A 125 5.17 8.71 2.14
N ILE A 126 5.26 8.33 3.42
CA ILE A 126 6.40 7.58 3.96
C ILE A 126 6.59 6.25 3.21
N LEU A 127 5.50 5.50 3.01
CA LEU A 127 5.57 4.21 2.32
C LEU A 127 5.98 4.34 0.86
N ARG A 128 5.51 5.37 0.16
CA ARG A 128 5.94 5.63 -1.23
C ARG A 128 7.41 5.99 -1.31
N GLU A 129 7.91 6.82 -0.40
CA GLU A 129 9.33 7.14 -0.33
C GLU A 129 10.17 5.87 -0.09
N ASP A 130 9.77 5.02 0.86
CA ASP A 130 10.41 3.73 1.13
C ASP A 130 10.41 2.82 -0.13
N ILE A 131 9.28 2.71 -0.82
CA ILE A 131 9.14 1.91 -2.04
C ILE A 131 10.08 2.43 -3.14
N ILE A 132 10.08 3.74 -3.39
CA ILE A 132 10.91 4.39 -4.42
C ILE A 132 12.40 4.16 -4.15
N ASN A 133 12.83 4.32 -2.90
CA ASN A 133 14.22 4.11 -2.51
C ASN A 133 14.68 2.68 -2.80
N ILE A 134 13.85 1.68 -2.51
CA ILE A 134 14.19 0.28 -2.76
C ILE A 134 14.37 -0.01 -4.25
N TYR A 135 13.47 0.50 -5.10
CA TYR A 135 13.61 0.31 -6.54
C TYR A 135 14.82 1.06 -7.12
N THR A 136 15.13 2.24 -6.59
CA THR A 136 16.29 3.03 -7.04
C THR A 136 17.61 2.33 -6.66
N GLU A 137 17.75 1.91 -5.40
CA GLU A 137 18.93 1.17 -4.91
C GLU A 137 19.12 -0.18 -5.64
N SER A 138 18.03 -0.85 -6.00
CA SER A 138 18.08 -2.11 -6.75
C SER A 138 18.57 -1.91 -8.18
N THR A 139 18.19 -0.78 -8.81
CA THR A 139 18.62 -0.42 -10.16
C THR A 139 20.11 -0.06 -10.19
N GLU A 140 20.59 0.77 -9.24
CA GLU A 140 22.00 1.16 -9.14
C GLU A 140 22.93 -0.04 -8.89
N ASN A 141 22.54 -0.96 -8.00
CA ASN A 141 23.30 -2.19 -7.76
C ASN A 141 23.35 -3.10 -8.99
N THR A 142 22.27 -3.16 -9.78
CA THR A 142 22.22 -4.00 -10.99
C THR A 142 23.15 -3.46 -12.07
N GLU A 143 23.17 -2.14 -12.29
CA GLU A 143 24.08 -1.49 -13.24
C GLU A 143 25.56 -1.65 -12.85
N GLU A 144 25.88 -1.56 -11.55
CA GLU A 144 27.25 -1.72 -11.05
C GLU A 144 27.74 -3.18 -11.20
N ILE A 145 26.86 -4.17 -10.97
CA ILE A 145 27.16 -5.59 -11.20
C ILE A 145 27.35 -5.89 -12.68
N GLU A 146 26.50 -5.35 -13.57
CA GLU A 146 26.66 -5.52 -15.02
C GLU A 146 27.95 -4.90 -15.55
N LYS A 147 28.31 -3.71 -15.05
CA LYS A 147 29.56 -3.04 -15.41
C LYS A 147 30.77 -3.86 -14.99
N THR A 148 30.79 -4.34 -13.74
CA THR A 148 31.86 -5.19 -13.21
C THR A 148 31.98 -6.49 -14.00
N ARG A 149 30.85 -7.08 -14.41
CA ARG A 149 30.84 -8.30 -15.23
C ARG A 149 31.41 -8.06 -16.64
N LYS A 150 31.02 -6.98 -17.31
CA LYS A 150 31.54 -6.61 -18.64
C LYS A 150 33.05 -6.33 -18.59
N GLU A 151 33.51 -5.60 -17.58
CA GLU A 151 34.94 -5.35 -17.37
C GLU A 151 35.71 -6.65 -17.12
N SER A 152 35.14 -7.57 -16.33
CA SER A 152 35.74 -8.89 -16.10
C SER A 152 35.79 -9.74 -17.37
N GLU A 153 34.76 -9.72 -18.22
CA GLU A 153 34.69 -10.48 -19.49
C GLU A 153 35.68 -9.93 -20.54
N GLU A 154 35.87 -8.62 -20.61
CA GLU A 154 36.89 -7.99 -21.46
C GLU A 154 38.33 -8.32 -21.00
N LEU A 155 38.57 -8.34 -19.68
CA LEU A 155 39.86 -8.74 -19.11
C LEU A 155 40.20 -10.20 -19.41
N THR A 156 39.24 -11.13 -19.33
CA THR A 156 39.46 -12.53 -19.72
C THR A 156 39.69 -12.68 -21.22
N ALA A 157 38.91 -11.99 -22.06
CA ALA A 157 39.08 -12.05 -23.52
C ALA A 157 40.45 -11.52 -23.97
N THR A 158 40.91 -10.42 -23.37
CA THR A 158 42.23 -9.83 -23.64
C THR A 158 43.37 -10.76 -23.23
N ASN A 159 43.26 -11.40 -22.05
CA ASN A 159 44.27 -12.34 -21.58
C ASN A 159 44.32 -13.63 -22.45
N LEU A 160 43.17 -14.12 -22.92
CA LEU A 160 43.10 -15.25 -23.86
C LEU A 160 43.74 -14.92 -25.22
N MET A 161 43.48 -13.74 -25.78
CA MET A 161 44.11 -13.28 -27.03
C MET A 161 45.64 -13.19 -26.92
N ASN A 162 46.15 -12.71 -25.79
CA ASN A 162 47.59 -12.61 -25.53
C ASN A 162 48.26 -14.00 -25.33
N PHE A 163 47.51 -14.99 -24.83
CA PHE A 163 48.02 -16.35 -24.64
C PHE A 163 48.11 -17.15 -25.95
N LEU A 164 47.24 -16.83 -26.92
CA LEU A 164 47.17 -17.50 -28.24
C LEU A 164 48.10 -16.88 -29.30
N SER A 165 48.80 -15.79 -28.97
CA SER A 165 49.70 -15.05 -29.87
C SER A 165 51.20 -15.30 -29.60
N VAL A 166 51.53 -16.27 -28.74
CA VAL A 166 52.91 -16.73 -28.42
C VAL A 166 53.20 -18.07 -29.07
#